data_AF-A0A7K3E3W9-F1
#
_entry.id   AF-A0A7K3E3W9-F1
#
_cell.length_a   1.000
_cell.length_b   1.000
_cell.length_c   1.000
_cell.angle_alpha   90.00
_cell.angle_beta   90.00
_cell.angle_gamma   90.00
#
_symmetry.space_group_name_H-M   'P 1'
#
loop_
_entity.id
_entity.type
_entity.pdbx_description
1 polymer ?
#
loop_
_entity_poly.entity_id
_entity_poly.type
_entity_poly.pdbx_seq_one_letter_code
_entity_poly.pdbx_strand_id
1 'polypeptide(L)'
;MGLADLAQLVRAPAALSVPGDVLAGAAAAGHPLGARTFGVMGSSVCLYWAGMALNDYADATIDAVERPERPVPSGRVPRRTALAVAGALTAGGLALAVAAGGRRSLLGALPLAGAVWAYDLKLKSTPAGPAAMAGARALDVLAGALAAGRGGERATSTGTALLRGAVPAALIGAHTYTLTALSRHEISGAPARLPATTLAASTATALAAVLPAVRTAVAHRAGREGTAGVSPSAAARTAVVTAGALAYLGSYGAAQARAVREPSGENVRRAVGAGILGLMPLQAALTARSGATAAAAALGVVHPLARRLARRISPT
;
A
#
# COMPACT_ATOMS: atom_id res chain seq x y z
N MET A 1 24.22 10.09 16.77
CA MET A 1 23.23 9.47 15.87
C MET A 1 23.48 7.97 15.83
N GLY A 2 22.63 7.19 16.49
CA GLY A 2 22.70 5.73 16.45
C GLY A 2 21.85 5.12 15.32
N LEU A 3 22.03 3.83 15.03
CA LEU A 3 21.17 3.09 14.10
C LEU A 3 19.69 3.13 14.51
N ALA A 4 19.42 3.20 15.81
CA ALA A 4 18.07 3.33 16.35
C ALA A 4 17.40 4.66 15.95
N ASP A 5 18.15 5.76 15.89
CA ASP A 5 17.62 7.06 15.47
C ASP A 5 17.25 7.06 13.99
N LEU A 6 18.08 6.42 13.15
CA LEU A 6 17.79 6.25 11.73
C LEU A 6 16.59 5.32 11.49
N ALA A 7 16.47 4.24 12.26
CA ALA A 7 15.33 3.33 12.17
C ALA A 7 14.00 4.02 12.60
N GLN A 8 14.06 4.92 13.58
CA GLN A 8 12.92 5.76 13.97
C GLN A 8 12.59 6.80 12.89
N LEU A 9 13.60 7.49 12.33
CA LEU A 9 13.44 8.48 11.26
C LEU A 9 12.66 7.89 10.07
N VAL A 10 13.03 6.68 9.64
CA VAL A 10 12.38 6.03 8.48
C VAL A 10 11.14 5.22 8.85
N ARG A 11 10.75 5.19 10.13
CA ARG A 11 9.67 4.35 10.68
C ARG A 11 9.77 2.91 10.16
N ALA A 12 10.94 2.29 10.34
CA ALA A 12 11.34 1.06 9.66
C ALA A 12 10.27 -0.06 9.61
N PRO A 13 9.51 -0.36 10.68
CA PRO A 13 8.48 -1.40 10.65
C PRO A 13 7.30 -1.11 9.70
N ALA A 14 6.99 0.16 9.45
CA ALA A 14 5.85 0.54 8.61
C ALA A 14 6.07 0.18 7.13
N ALA A 15 7.34 0.04 6.71
CA ALA A 15 7.70 -0.41 5.37
C ALA A 15 7.24 -1.85 5.07
N LEU A 16 6.88 -2.67 6.06
CA LEU A 16 6.35 -4.02 5.84
C LEU A 16 5.01 -4.01 5.08
N SER A 17 4.29 -2.89 5.07
CA SER A 17 3.05 -2.72 4.31
C SER A 17 3.27 -2.46 2.82
N VAL A 18 4.50 -2.14 2.41
CA VAL A 18 4.79 -1.62 1.07
C VAL A 18 4.98 -2.73 0.02
N PRO A 19 5.71 -3.84 0.29
CA PRO A 19 5.92 -4.91 -0.69
C PRO A 19 4.63 -5.52 -1.27
N GLY A 20 3.51 -5.45 -0.52
CA GLY A 20 2.21 -5.93 -0.98
C GLY A 20 1.64 -5.17 -2.19
N ASP A 21 1.97 -3.88 -2.36
CA ASP A 21 1.56 -3.10 -3.53
C ASP A 21 2.26 -3.61 -4.79
N VAL A 22 3.58 -3.76 -4.70
CA VAL A 22 4.43 -4.31 -5.77
C VAL A 22 3.96 -5.71 -6.15
N LEU A 23 3.65 -6.56 -5.16
CA LEU A 23 3.12 -7.90 -5.40
C LEU A 23 1.77 -7.89 -6.12
N ALA A 24 0.84 -7.04 -5.70
CA ALA A 24 -0.48 -6.95 -6.31
C ALA A 24 -0.38 -6.55 -7.79
N GLY A 25 0.51 -5.58 -8.10
CA GLY A 25 0.77 -5.12 -9.46
C GLY A 25 1.49 -6.17 -10.32
N ALA A 26 2.55 -6.79 -9.77
CA ALA A 26 3.31 -7.82 -10.45
C ALA A 26 2.44 -9.04 -10.79
N ALA A 27 1.66 -9.52 -9.82
CA ALA A 27 0.74 -10.63 -10.00
C ALA A 27 -0.32 -10.30 -11.06
N ALA A 28 -0.89 -9.10 -11.04
CA ALA A 28 -1.89 -8.70 -12.04
C ALA A 28 -1.31 -8.66 -13.46
N ALA A 29 -0.07 -8.19 -13.61
CA ALA A 29 0.63 -8.19 -14.89
C ALA A 29 1.09 -9.59 -15.34
N GLY A 30 1.03 -10.60 -14.47
CA GLY A 30 1.44 -11.98 -14.73
C GLY A 30 2.93 -12.24 -14.50
N HIS A 31 3.60 -11.39 -13.71
CA HIS A 31 5.02 -11.55 -13.40
C HIS A 31 5.22 -12.54 -12.24
N PRO A 32 6.19 -13.46 -12.34
CA PRO A 32 6.48 -14.39 -11.26
C PRO A 32 7.08 -13.69 -10.04
N LEU A 33 6.95 -14.32 -8.87
CA LEU A 33 7.73 -13.93 -7.71
C LEU A 33 9.17 -14.42 -7.91
N GLY A 34 10.08 -13.49 -8.17
CA GLY A 34 11.49 -13.79 -8.44
C GLY A 34 12.38 -12.57 -8.23
N ALA A 35 13.67 -12.70 -8.57
CA ALA A 35 14.70 -11.71 -8.28
C ALA A 35 14.33 -10.27 -8.73
N ARG A 36 13.67 -10.13 -9.88
CA ARG A 36 13.23 -8.81 -10.38
C ARG A 36 12.13 -8.20 -9.52
N THR A 37 11.10 -8.99 -9.21
CA THR A 37 10.00 -8.55 -8.33
C THR A 37 10.54 -8.19 -6.94
N PHE A 38 11.48 -8.98 -6.40
CA PHE A 38 12.17 -8.64 -5.14
C PHE A 38 13.01 -7.36 -5.25
N GLY A 39 13.70 -7.14 -6.36
CA GLY A 39 14.44 -5.90 -6.60
C GLY A 39 13.52 -4.67 -6.65
N VAL A 40 12.35 -4.79 -7.28
CA VAL A 40 11.33 -3.71 -7.28
C VAL A 40 10.70 -3.53 -5.90
N MET A 41 10.48 -4.58 -5.11
CA MET A 41 10.09 -4.43 -3.70
C MET A 41 11.16 -3.68 -2.90
N GLY A 42 12.44 -3.99 -3.12
CA GLY A 42 13.56 -3.26 -2.50
C GLY A 42 13.56 -1.79 -2.90
N SER A 43 13.37 -1.50 -4.20
CA SER A 43 13.19 -0.12 -4.69
C SER A 43 12.04 0.60 -3.98
N SER A 44 10.89 -0.06 -3.88
CA SER A 44 9.68 0.49 -3.27
C SER A 44 9.87 0.77 -1.77
N VAL A 45 10.50 -0.14 -1.03
CA VAL A 45 10.88 0.06 0.39
C VAL A 45 11.85 1.24 0.55
N CYS A 46 12.85 1.36 -0.32
CA CYS A 46 13.75 2.51 -0.30
C CYS A 46 13.01 3.83 -0.54
N LEU A 47 12.09 3.88 -1.52
CA LEU A 47 11.29 5.08 -1.80
C LEU A 47 10.33 5.42 -0.65
N TYR A 48 9.76 4.41 0.02
CA TYR A 48 8.97 4.62 1.23
C TYR A 48 9.80 5.25 2.35
N TRP A 49 10.97 4.67 2.67
CA TRP A 49 11.87 5.24 3.69
C TRP A 49 12.39 6.63 3.31
N ALA A 50 12.60 6.89 2.01
CA ALA A 50 12.95 8.21 1.53
C ALA A 50 11.84 9.23 1.85
N GLY A 51 10.58 8.87 1.60
CA GLY A 51 9.42 9.69 1.97
C GLY A 51 9.32 9.92 3.47
N MET A 52 9.57 8.89 4.30
CA MET A 52 9.55 9.06 5.75
C MET A 52 10.61 10.05 6.26
N ALA A 53 11.84 9.96 5.75
CA ALA A 53 12.90 10.90 6.08
C ALA A 53 12.62 12.32 5.53
N LEU A 54 12.05 12.41 4.33
CA LEU A 54 11.68 13.69 3.71
C LEU A 54 10.51 14.36 4.44
N ASN A 55 9.55 13.58 4.93
CA ASN A 55 8.44 14.07 5.73
C ASN A 55 8.95 14.75 7.00
N ASP A 56 9.83 14.08 7.77
CA ASP A 56 10.43 14.64 8.99
C ASP A 56 11.31 15.87 8.68
N TYR A 57 11.98 15.91 7.52
CA TYR A 57 12.70 17.11 7.06
C TYR A 57 11.76 18.29 6.79
N ALA A 58 10.62 18.02 6.14
CA ALA A 58 9.64 19.04 5.76
C ALA A 58 8.86 19.56 6.98
N ASP A 59 8.49 18.67 7.91
CA ASP A 59 7.68 18.99 9.08
C ASP A 59 8.51 19.45 10.29
N ALA A 60 9.84 19.50 10.19
CA ALA A 60 10.74 19.78 11.32
C ALA A 60 10.33 20.99 12.19
N THR A 61 9.78 22.06 11.60
CA THR A 61 9.33 23.25 12.34
C THR A 61 7.97 23.04 13.04
N ILE A 62 7.07 22.28 12.42
CA ILE A 62 5.75 21.95 12.97
C ILE A 62 5.93 20.92 14.09
N ASP A 63 6.70 19.87 13.82
CA ASP A 63 6.99 18.81 14.78
C ASP A 63 7.78 19.32 15.99
N ALA A 64 8.52 20.43 15.88
CA ALA A 64 9.15 21.05 17.06
C ALA A 64 8.14 21.54 18.11
N VAL A 65 6.91 21.82 17.71
CA VAL A 65 5.82 22.21 18.61
C VAL A 65 4.94 21.01 18.95
N GLU A 66 4.52 20.25 17.93
CA GLU A 66 3.51 19.19 18.11
C GLU A 66 4.08 17.86 18.62
N ARG A 67 5.35 17.55 18.29
CA ARG A 67 6.00 16.25 18.53
C ARG A 67 7.51 16.40 18.78
N PRO A 68 7.92 17.15 19.83
CA PRO A 68 9.32 17.52 20.06
C PRO A 68 10.26 16.32 20.24
N GLU A 69 9.72 15.14 20.57
CA GLU A 69 10.45 13.88 20.73
C GLU A 69 10.97 13.27 19.41
N ARG A 70 10.46 13.73 18.25
CA ARG A 70 10.86 13.20 16.94
C ARG A 70 12.36 13.40 16.65
N PRO A 71 12.99 12.53 15.82
CA PRO A 71 14.44 12.55 15.64
C PRO A 71 15.01 13.88 15.15
N VAL A 72 14.31 14.59 14.25
CA VAL A 72 14.77 15.87 13.70
C VAL A 72 14.58 17.03 14.69
N PRO A 73 13.38 17.28 15.25
CA PRO A 73 13.19 18.36 16.22
C PRO A 73 13.97 18.19 17.53
N SER A 74 14.11 16.96 18.02
CA SER A 74 14.91 16.66 19.22
C SER A 74 16.42 16.84 19.03
N GLY A 75 16.88 17.12 17.80
CA GLY A 75 18.30 17.29 17.47
C GLY A 75 19.10 15.98 17.36
N ARG A 76 18.49 14.81 17.61
CA ARG A 76 19.14 13.50 17.47
C ARG A 76 19.61 13.21 16.04
N VAL A 77 18.86 13.73 15.06
CA VAL A 77 19.20 13.70 13.63
C VAL A 77 19.17 15.13 13.08
N PRO A 78 20.30 15.66 12.57
CA PRO A 78 20.29 16.98 11.94
C PRO A 78 19.34 17.03 10.74
N ARG A 79 18.62 18.14 10.56
CA ARG A 79 17.69 18.34 9.44
C ARG A 79 18.35 18.06 8.06
N ARG A 80 19.58 18.53 7.86
CA ARG A 80 20.37 18.25 6.63
C ARG A 80 20.61 16.75 6.41
N THR A 81 20.78 15.98 7.49
CA THR A 81 20.98 14.54 7.44
C THR A 81 19.70 13.83 7.03
N ALA A 82 18.54 14.25 7.53
CA ALA A 82 17.26 13.72 7.07
C ALA A 82 17.06 13.93 5.56
N LEU A 83 17.40 15.12 5.03
CA LEU A 83 17.37 15.38 3.58
C LEU A 83 18.36 14.51 2.81
N ALA A 84 19.59 14.36 3.30
CA ALA A 84 20.61 13.51 2.67
C ALA A 84 20.18 12.04 2.64
N VAL A 85 19.58 11.54 3.73
CA VAL A 85 19.01 10.18 3.82
C VAL A 85 17.88 10.02 2.82
N ALA A 86 16.96 10.98 2.73
CA ALA A 86 15.88 10.96 1.74
C ALA A 86 16.42 10.92 0.30
N GLY A 87 17.41 11.75 -0.02
CA GLY A 87 18.06 11.76 -1.33
C GLY A 87 18.79 10.45 -1.65
N ALA A 88 19.58 9.93 -0.71
CA ALA A 88 20.33 8.68 -0.87
C ALA A 88 19.41 7.46 -1.05
N LEU A 89 18.34 7.36 -0.25
CA LEU A 89 17.34 6.31 -0.38
C LEU A 89 16.55 6.44 -1.69
N THR A 90 16.25 7.66 -2.14
CA THR A 90 15.63 7.88 -3.46
C THR A 90 16.54 7.37 -4.58
N ALA A 91 17.82 7.76 -4.56
CA ALA A 91 18.79 7.31 -5.55
C ALA A 91 18.99 5.79 -5.51
N GLY A 92 19.11 5.21 -4.32
CA GLY A 92 19.22 3.76 -4.12
C GLY A 92 17.99 3.01 -4.63
N GLY A 93 16.78 3.53 -4.38
CA GLY A 93 15.54 2.97 -4.90
C GLY A 93 15.50 2.95 -6.43
N LEU A 94 15.81 4.09 -7.07
CA LEU A 94 15.87 4.18 -8.52
C LEU A 94 16.96 3.25 -9.12
N ALA A 95 18.11 3.15 -8.48
CA ALA A 95 19.18 2.23 -8.88
C ALA A 95 18.74 0.76 -8.78
N LEU A 96 18.06 0.37 -7.70
CA LEU A 96 17.48 -0.97 -7.54
C LEU A 96 16.43 -1.28 -8.61
N ALA A 97 15.57 -0.31 -8.97
CA ALA A 97 14.62 -0.48 -10.07
C ALA A 97 15.32 -0.72 -11.41
N VAL A 98 16.37 0.06 -11.71
CA VAL A 98 17.18 -0.14 -12.92
C VAL A 98 17.89 -1.49 -12.92
N ALA A 99 18.45 -1.91 -11.79
CA ALA A 99 19.09 -3.23 -11.65
C ALA A 99 18.08 -4.38 -11.82
N ALA A 100 16.86 -4.21 -11.32
CA ALA A 100 15.82 -5.24 -11.36
C ALA A 100 15.21 -5.42 -12.77
N GLY A 101 14.85 -4.34 -13.46
CA GLY A 101 14.11 -4.42 -14.74
C GLY A 101 14.48 -3.34 -15.76
N GLY A 102 15.58 -2.61 -15.54
CA GLY A 102 16.10 -1.61 -16.47
C GLY A 102 15.14 -0.43 -16.66
N ARG A 103 15.04 0.06 -17.90
CA ARG A 103 14.21 1.22 -18.25
C ARG A 103 12.75 1.03 -17.85
N ARG A 104 12.22 -0.19 -17.94
CA ARG A 104 10.79 -0.44 -17.67
C ARG A 104 10.44 -0.29 -16.20
N SER A 105 11.25 -0.84 -15.31
CA SER A 105 11.04 -0.65 -13.87
C SER A 105 11.35 0.79 -13.44
N LEU A 106 12.32 1.45 -14.08
CA LEU A 106 12.56 2.89 -13.88
C LEU A 106 11.34 3.75 -14.26
N LEU A 107 10.62 3.41 -15.35
CA LEU A 107 9.37 4.10 -15.73
C LEU A 107 8.29 4.02 -14.64
N GLY A 108 8.29 2.99 -13.79
CA GLY A 108 7.40 2.90 -12.63
C GLY A 108 7.93 3.63 -11.41
N ALA A 109 9.21 3.46 -11.10
CA ALA A 109 9.83 4.01 -9.90
C ALA A 109 10.02 5.54 -9.95
N LEU A 110 10.30 6.11 -11.12
CA LEU A 110 10.57 7.55 -11.26
C LEU A 110 9.34 8.43 -10.98
N PRO A 111 8.15 8.17 -11.55
CA PRO A 111 6.94 8.90 -11.17
C PRO A 111 6.57 8.72 -9.70
N LEU A 112 6.78 7.53 -9.14
CA LEU A 112 6.56 7.27 -7.71
C LEU A 112 7.47 8.17 -6.85
N ALA A 113 8.77 8.22 -7.15
CA ALA A 113 9.71 9.09 -6.45
C ALA A 113 9.27 10.57 -6.54
N GLY A 114 8.85 11.02 -7.73
CA GLY A 114 8.31 12.38 -7.91
C GLY A 114 7.05 12.63 -7.06
N ALA A 115 6.14 11.67 -6.99
CA ALA A 115 4.92 11.78 -6.19
C ALA A 115 5.21 11.84 -4.68
N VAL A 116 6.18 11.06 -4.18
CA VAL A 116 6.65 11.10 -2.78
C VAL A 116 7.16 12.50 -2.45
N TRP A 117 8.08 13.03 -3.25
CA TRP A 117 8.64 14.37 -3.03
C TRP A 117 7.60 15.48 -3.13
N ALA A 118 6.70 15.40 -4.12
CA ALA A 118 5.62 16.36 -4.27
C ALA A 118 4.65 16.33 -3.07
N TYR A 119 4.35 15.15 -2.55
CA TYR A 119 3.51 14.99 -1.36
C TYR A 119 4.15 15.65 -0.13
N ASP A 120 5.39 15.25 0.20
CA ASP A 120 6.04 15.65 1.45
C ASP A 120 6.39 17.14 1.48
N LEU A 121 6.78 17.72 0.34
CA LEU A 121 7.21 19.12 0.28
C LEU A 121 6.06 20.10 0.09
N LYS A 122 4.92 19.67 -0.48
CA LYS A 122 3.86 20.62 -0.85
C LYS A 122 2.45 20.11 -0.68
N LEU A 123 2.12 18.93 -1.18
CA LEU A 123 0.71 18.56 -1.37
C LEU A 123 0.02 18.13 -0.08
N LYS A 124 0.76 17.58 0.92
CA LYS A 124 0.17 17.04 2.15
C LYS A 124 -0.63 18.06 2.98
N SER A 125 -0.25 19.34 2.93
CA SER A 125 -0.96 20.44 3.61
C SER A 125 -2.09 21.05 2.78
N THR A 126 -2.28 20.63 1.53
CA THR A 126 -3.30 21.18 0.62
C THR A 126 -4.54 20.28 0.54
N PRO A 127 -5.70 20.76 0.02
CA PRO A 127 -6.85 19.89 -0.25
C PRO A 127 -6.52 18.66 -1.11
N ALA A 128 -5.47 18.72 -1.95
CA ALA A 128 -5.02 17.62 -2.80
C ALA A 128 -4.25 16.51 -2.05
N GLY A 129 -3.91 16.68 -0.75
CA GLY A 129 -3.12 15.73 0.03
C GLY A 129 -3.60 14.27 -0.05
N PRO A 130 -4.90 13.97 0.19
CA PRO A 130 -5.44 12.62 0.04
C PRO A 130 -5.28 12.03 -1.36
N ALA A 131 -5.47 12.85 -2.41
CA ALA A 131 -5.30 12.42 -3.80
C ALA A 131 -3.82 12.14 -4.12
N ALA A 132 -2.90 12.97 -3.62
CA ALA A 132 -1.46 12.80 -3.81
C ALA A 132 -0.94 11.51 -3.14
N MET A 133 -1.34 11.25 -1.89
CA MET A 133 -0.96 10.01 -1.19
C MET A 133 -1.56 8.76 -1.87
N ALA A 134 -2.84 8.84 -2.29
CA ALA A 134 -3.47 7.78 -3.07
C ALA A 134 -2.76 7.53 -4.41
N GLY A 135 -2.34 8.59 -5.08
CA GLY A 135 -1.55 8.53 -6.32
C GLY A 135 -0.19 7.86 -6.10
N ALA A 136 0.52 8.21 -5.02
CA ALA A 136 1.79 7.56 -4.68
C ALA A 136 1.60 6.05 -4.46
N ARG A 137 0.60 5.61 -3.68
CA ARG A 137 0.32 4.17 -3.50
C ARG A 137 -0.12 3.48 -4.78
N ALA A 138 -0.93 4.13 -5.62
CA ALA A 138 -1.30 3.58 -6.92
C ALA A 138 -0.07 3.42 -7.85
N LEU A 139 0.85 4.38 -7.86
CA LEU A 139 2.09 4.31 -8.64
C LEU A 139 3.01 3.20 -8.15
N ASP A 140 3.03 2.91 -6.85
CA ASP A 140 3.78 1.78 -6.28
C ASP A 140 3.28 0.43 -6.79
N VAL A 141 1.96 0.26 -6.88
CA VAL A 141 1.35 -0.91 -7.53
C VAL A 141 1.74 -1.00 -9.01
N LEU A 142 1.68 0.13 -9.73
CA LEU A 142 2.06 0.16 -11.15
C LEU A 142 3.56 -0.11 -11.36
N ALA A 143 4.43 0.27 -10.42
CA ALA A 143 5.85 -0.09 -10.45
C ALA A 143 6.04 -1.61 -10.39
N GLY A 144 5.24 -2.31 -9.57
CA GLY A 144 5.18 -3.77 -9.56
C GLY A 144 4.70 -4.38 -10.89
N ALA A 145 3.67 -3.80 -11.52
CA ALA A 145 3.23 -4.22 -12.85
C ALA A 145 4.32 -4.04 -13.92
N LEU A 146 5.27 -3.12 -13.70
CA LEU A 146 6.42 -2.84 -14.56
C LEU A 146 7.70 -3.57 -14.12
N ALA A 147 7.64 -4.53 -13.19
CA ALA A 147 8.78 -5.33 -12.74
C ALA A 147 9.34 -6.31 -13.80
N ALA A 148 8.75 -6.36 -14.99
CA ALA A 148 9.16 -7.25 -16.08
C ALA A 148 10.60 -6.98 -16.55
N GLY A 149 11.32 -8.07 -16.87
CA GLY A 149 12.70 -8.00 -17.39
C GLY A 149 12.83 -7.53 -18.83
N ARG A 150 14.09 -7.26 -19.23
CA ARG A 150 14.49 -7.08 -20.64
C ARG A 150 14.58 -8.46 -21.32
N GLY A 151 13.97 -8.60 -22.50
CA GLY A 151 14.34 -9.64 -23.47
C GLY A 151 13.67 -11.01 -23.32
N GLY A 152 12.45 -11.16 -23.84
CA GLY A 152 11.89 -12.45 -24.24
C GLY A 152 10.70 -12.21 -25.15
N GLU A 153 10.55 -13.02 -26.21
CA GLU A 153 9.53 -12.88 -27.28
C GLU A 153 8.06 -12.97 -26.79
N ARG A 154 7.84 -13.20 -25.48
CA ARG A 154 6.53 -13.21 -24.80
C ARG A 154 6.37 -12.12 -23.73
N ALA A 155 7.24 -11.12 -23.70
CA ALA A 155 7.15 -10.03 -22.72
C ALA A 155 5.86 -9.23 -22.96
N THR A 156 4.94 -9.27 -21.98
CA THR A 156 3.72 -8.46 -21.98
C THR A 156 4.09 -7.00 -22.23
N SER A 157 3.45 -6.32 -23.20
CA SER A 157 3.77 -4.93 -23.53
C SER A 157 3.64 -4.01 -22.31
N THR A 158 4.34 -2.86 -22.30
CA THR A 158 4.22 -1.86 -21.22
C THR A 158 2.77 -1.44 -21.01
N GLY A 159 2.04 -1.15 -22.10
CA GLY A 159 0.62 -0.79 -22.04
C GLY A 159 -0.24 -1.89 -21.43
N THR A 160 -0.08 -3.14 -21.88
CA THR A 160 -0.85 -4.27 -21.34
C THR A 160 -0.57 -4.51 -19.86
N ALA A 161 0.69 -4.35 -19.42
CA ALA A 161 1.03 -4.50 -18.01
C ALA A 161 0.40 -3.39 -17.15
N LEU A 162 0.43 -2.14 -17.62
CA LEU A 162 -0.25 -1.02 -16.95
C LEU A 162 -1.76 -1.23 -16.88
N LEU A 163 -2.39 -1.66 -17.98
CA LEU A 163 -3.82 -1.97 -18.01
C LEU A 163 -4.19 -3.07 -17.01
N ARG A 164 -3.39 -4.14 -16.94
CA ARG A 164 -3.59 -5.22 -15.96
C ARG A 164 -3.37 -4.74 -14.52
N GLY A 165 -2.39 -3.87 -14.30
CA GLY A 165 -2.10 -3.25 -13.00
C GLY A 165 -3.08 -2.13 -12.58
N ALA A 166 -3.88 -1.59 -13.50
CA ALA A 166 -4.74 -0.44 -13.23
C ALA A 166 -5.81 -0.73 -12.17
N VAL A 167 -6.45 -1.91 -12.22
CA VAL A 167 -7.48 -2.29 -11.25
C VAL A 167 -6.92 -2.39 -9.82
N PRO A 168 -5.86 -3.18 -9.53
CA PRO A 168 -5.32 -3.20 -8.17
C PRO A 168 -4.77 -1.82 -7.75
N ALA A 169 -4.17 -1.05 -8.66
CA ALA A 169 -3.69 0.30 -8.37
C ALA A 169 -4.83 1.25 -7.96
N ALA A 170 -5.96 1.21 -8.68
CA ALA A 170 -7.14 2.01 -8.36
C ALA A 170 -7.78 1.61 -7.03
N LEU A 171 -7.83 0.32 -6.71
CA LEU A 171 -8.42 -0.16 -5.45
C LEU A 171 -7.55 0.17 -4.22
N ILE A 172 -6.23 0.02 -4.35
CA ILE A 172 -5.28 0.45 -3.31
C ILE A 172 -5.27 1.97 -3.17
N GLY A 173 -5.34 2.70 -4.29
CA GLY A 173 -5.48 4.16 -4.29
C GLY A 173 -6.77 4.62 -3.61
N ALA A 174 -7.92 3.98 -3.91
CA ALA A 174 -9.19 4.28 -3.27
C ALA A 174 -9.14 4.07 -1.74
N HIS A 175 -8.59 2.92 -1.30
CA HIS A 175 -8.35 2.68 0.12
C HIS A 175 -7.49 3.78 0.75
N THR A 176 -6.35 4.09 0.12
CA THR A 176 -5.41 5.10 0.60
C THR A 176 -6.05 6.49 0.69
N TYR A 177 -6.89 6.84 -0.29
CA TYR A 177 -7.65 8.09 -0.28
C TYR A 177 -8.60 8.15 0.92
N THR A 178 -9.38 7.08 1.14
CA THR A 178 -10.32 7.02 2.28
C THR A 178 -9.62 7.15 3.62
N LEU A 179 -8.47 6.47 3.77
CA LEU A 179 -7.63 6.52 4.95
C LEU A 179 -7.08 7.94 5.19
N THR A 180 -6.50 8.55 4.15
CA THR A 180 -5.88 9.88 4.23
C THR A 180 -6.90 10.99 4.41
N ALA A 181 -8.12 10.83 3.90
CA ALA A 181 -9.22 11.77 4.15
C ALA A 181 -9.69 11.72 5.61
N LEU A 182 -9.79 10.52 6.20
CA LEU A 182 -10.12 10.35 7.62
C LEU A 182 -9.01 10.85 8.54
N SER A 183 -7.73 10.64 8.19
CA SER A 183 -6.60 11.00 9.06
C SER A 183 -6.53 12.50 9.40
N ARG A 184 -7.09 13.35 8.54
CA ARG A 184 -7.20 14.80 8.77
C ARG A 184 -8.13 15.19 9.91
N HIS A 185 -8.97 14.27 10.37
CA HIS A 185 -10.03 14.51 11.33
C HIS A 185 -9.80 13.76 12.65
N GLU A 186 -8.57 13.33 12.89
CA GLU A 186 -8.18 12.53 14.05
C GLU A 186 -8.23 13.30 15.37
N ILE A 187 -8.03 14.62 15.37
CA ILE A 187 -7.99 15.42 16.60
C ILE A 187 -9.42 15.80 17.03
N SER A 188 -10.13 16.54 16.18
CA SER A 188 -11.40 17.17 16.52
C SER A 188 -12.64 16.36 16.12
N GLY A 189 -12.48 15.25 15.40
CA GLY A 189 -13.59 14.49 14.82
C GLY A 189 -13.93 14.93 13.38
N ALA A 190 -14.76 14.12 12.73
CA ALA A 190 -15.07 14.25 11.30
C ALA A 190 -16.51 14.74 11.07
N PRO A 191 -16.78 15.45 9.97
CA PRO A 191 -18.15 15.66 9.50
C PRO A 191 -18.86 14.31 9.31
N ALA A 192 -20.10 14.16 9.76
CA ALA A 192 -20.83 12.88 9.75
C ALA A 192 -20.87 12.17 8.38
N ARG A 193 -20.88 12.94 7.29
CA ARG A 193 -20.85 12.42 5.92
C ARG A 193 -19.53 11.69 5.57
N LEU A 194 -18.40 12.09 6.15
CA LEU A 194 -17.08 11.60 5.74
C LEU A 194 -16.84 10.14 6.14
N PRO A 195 -17.10 9.70 7.39
CA PRO A 195 -17.08 8.28 7.74
C PRO A 195 -18.03 7.44 6.88
N ALA A 196 -19.21 7.97 6.52
CA ALA A 196 -20.20 7.25 5.73
C ALA A 196 -19.74 7.05 4.27
N THR A 197 -19.21 8.09 3.64
CA THR A 197 -18.69 8.00 2.27
C THR A 197 -17.45 7.11 2.19
N THR A 198 -16.57 7.17 3.19
CA THR A 198 -15.37 6.32 3.25
C THR A 198 -15.70 4.85 3.53
N LEU A 199 -16.71 4.57 4.36
CA LEU A 199 -17.26 3.21 4.53
C LEU A 199 -17.84 2.66 3.23
N ALA A 200 -18.65 3.47 2.53
CA ALA A 200 -19.23 3.07 1.25
C ALA A 200 -18.15 2.78 0.20
N ALA A 201 -17.14 3.65 0.08
CA ALA A 201 -16.00 3.45 -0.81
C ALA A 201 -15.17 2.20 -0.43
N SER A 202 -14.97 1.94 0.86
CA SER A 202 -14.26 0.76 1.34
C SER A 202 -15.04 -0.53 1.06
N THR A 203 -16.36 -0.48 1.20
CA THR A 203 -17.27 -1.58 0.85
C THR A 203 -17.23 -1.87 -0.65
N ALA A 204 -17.33 -0.83 -1.48
CA ALA A 204 -17.18 -0.96 -2.94
C ALA A 204 -15.81 -1.52 -3.33
N THR A 205 -14.74 -1.09 -2.65
CA THR A 205 -13.37 -1.60 -2.87
C THR A 205 -13.28 -3.11 -2.60
N ALA A 206 -13.85 -3.56 -1.48
CA ALA A 206 -13.88 -4.97 -1.10
C ALA A 206 -14.70 -5.81 -2.09
N LEU A 207 -15.87 -5.33 -2.49
CA LEU A 207 -16.72 -5.99 -3.49
C LEU A 207 -16.01 -6.10 -4.85
N ALA A 208 -15.37 -5.02 -5.32
CA ALA A 208 -14.60 -5.02 -6.56
C ALA A 208 -13.38 -5.96 -6.52
N ALA A 209 -12.81 -6.20 -5.33
CA ALA A 209 -11.76 -7.20 -5.16
C ALA A 209 -12.30 -8.65 -5.28
N VAL A 210 -13.48 -8.94 -4.72
CA VAL A 210 -14.01 -10.32 -4.61
C VAL A 210 -14.82 -10.76 -5.82
N LEU A 211 -15.63 -9.87 -6.38
CA LEU A 211 -16.67 -10.22 -7.35
C LEU A 211 -16.14 -11.01 -8.56
N PRO A 212 -14.98 -10.68 -9.18
CA PRO A 212 -14.44 -11.49 -10.28
C PRO A 212 -14.11 -12.94 -9.88
N ALA A 213 -13.58 -13.16 -8.68
CA ALA A 213 -13.22 -14.49 -8.17
C ALA A 213 -14.46 -15.33 -7.83
N VAL A 214 -15.52 -14.69 -7.36
CA VAL A 214 -16.81 -15.37 -7.11
C VAL A 214 -17.51 -15.69 -8.42
N ARG A 215 -17.58 -14.76 -9.38
CA ARG A 215 -18.21 -14.99 -10.70
C ARG A 215 -17.54 -16.13 -11.45
N THR A 216 -16.21 -16.20 -11.44
CA THR A 216 -15.46 -17.31 -12.05
C THR A 216 -15.74 -18.64 -11.36
N ALA A 217 -15.78 -18.68 -10.02
CA ALA A 217 -16.13 -19.89 -9.28
C ALA A 217 -17.57 -20.37 -9.54
N VAL A 218 -18.54 -19.45 -9.60
CA VAL A 218 -19.95 -19.76 -9.91
C VAL A 218 -20.10 -20.25 -11.35
N ALA A 219 -19.46 -19.58 -12.32
CA ALA A 219 -19.49 -20.00 -13.73
C ALA A 219 -18.86 -21.39 -13.92
N HIS A 220 -17.73 -21.67 -13.24
CA HIS A 220 -17.13 -23.00 -13.23
C HIS A 220 -18.02 -24.08 -12.61
N ARG A 221 -18.88 -23.73 -11.64
CA ARG A 221 -19.83 -24.67 -11.04
C ARG A 221 -21.03 -24.92 -11.95
N ALA A 222 -21.56 -23.87 -12.59
CA ALA A 222 -22.70 -23.95 -13.51
C ALA A 222 -22.36 -24.68 -14.82
N GLY A 223 -21.15 -24.49 -15.38
CA GLY A 223 -20.71 -25.19 -16.59
C GLY A 223 -20.33 -26.66 -16.40
N ARG A 224 -20.41 -27.21 -15.18
CA ARG A 224 -20.00 -28.58 -14.82
C ARG A 224 -21.15 -29.45 -14.31
N GLU A 225 -22.36 -29.25 -14.82
CA GLU A 225 -23.46 -30.23 -14.63
C GLU A 225 -23.20 -31.60 -15.30
N GLY A 226 -22.07 -31.79 -15.99
CA GLY A 226 -21.71 -33.05 -16.67
C GLY A 226 -20.56 -33.86 -16.06
N THR A 227 -19.41 -33.28 -15.73
CA THR A 227 -18.26 -34.05 -15.18
C THR A 227 -17.23 -33.18 -14.43
N ALA A 228 -16.88 -33.60 -13.21
CA ALA A 228 -15.63 -33.38 -12.45
C ALA A 228 -15.30 -32.05 -11.70
N GLY A 229 -16.13 -31.53 -10.78
CA GLY A 229 -15.66 -30.68 -9.64
C GLY A 229 -14.95 -29.33 -9.92
N VAL A 230 -14.94 -28.40 -8.96
CA VAL A 230 -14.12 -27.18 -9.07
C VAL A 230 -12.64 -27.58 -8.95
N SER A 231 -11.76 -27.07 -9.83
CA SER A 231 -10.31 -27.30 -9.65
C SER A 231 -9.90 -26.82 -8.26
N PRO A 232 -9.21 -27.62 -7.42
CA PRO A 232 -8.81 -27.24 -6.07
C PRO A 232 -8.10 -25.87 -6.00
N SER A 233 -7.38 -25.50 -7.06
CA SER A 233 -6.69 -24.21 -7.17
C SER A 233 -7.63 -23.00 -7.35
N ALA A 234 -8.78 -23.18 -8.01
CA ALA A 234 -9.79 -22.13 -8.17
C ALA A 234 -10.58 -21.92 -6.88
N ALA A 235 -10.97 -23.01 -6.20
CA ALA A 235 -11.63 -22.94 -4.90
C ALA A 235 -10.73 -22.29 -3.84
N ALA A 236 -9.46 -22.71 -3.75
CA ALA A 236 -8.48 -22.11 -2.85
C ALA A 236 -8.28 -20.61 -3.14
N ARG A 237 -8.21 -20.22 -4.42
CA ARG A 237 -8.11 -18.81 -4.82
C ARG A 237 -9.31 -18.00 -4.33
N THR A 238 -10.53 -18.43 -4.62
CA THR A 238 -11.75 -17.73 -4.20
C THR A 238 -11.86 -17.67 -2.68
N ALA A 239 -11.43 -18.70 -1.96
CA ALA A 239 -11.36 -18.70 -0.50
C ALA A 239 -10.38 -17.64 0.03
N VAL A 240 -9.16 -17.56 -0.50
CA VAL A 240 -8.16 -16.55 -0.08
C VAL A 240 -8.62 -15.13 -0.41
N VAL A 241 -9.18 -14.90 -1.60
CA VAL A 241 -9.71 -13.58 -2.00
C VAL A 241 -10.84 -13.15 -1.07
N THR A 242 -11.80 -14.05 -0.82
CA THR A 242 -12.94 -13.78 0.07
C THR A 242 -12.47 -13.53 1.50
N ALA A 243 -11.56 -14.35 2.03
CA ALA A 243 -11.01 -14.19 3.37
C ALA A 243 -10.29 -12.84 3.54
N GLY A 244 -9.47 -12.43 2.57
CA GLY A 244 -8.79 -11.14 2.60
C GLY A 244 -9.75 -9.95 2.59
N ALA A 245 -10.80 -10.00 1.76
CA ALA A 245 -11.80 -8.94 1.70
C ALA A 245 -12.70 -8.88 2.95
N LEU A 246 -13.06 -10.03 3.52
CA LEU A 246 -13.78 -10.10 4.79
C LEU A 246 -12.92 -9.58 5.94
N ALA A 247 -11.63 -9.92 5.98
CA ALA A 247 -10.70 -9.39 6.97
C ALA A 247 -10.52 -7.87 6.83
N TYR A 248 -10.47 -7.36 5.59
CA TYR A 248 -10.44 -5.92 5.30
C TYR A 248 -11.69 -5.20 5.82
N LEU A 249 -12.90 -5.66 5.48
CA LEU A 249 -14.14 -5.03 5.94
C LEU A 249 -14.40 -5.24 7.44
N GLY A 250 -14.11 -6.43 7.96
CA GLY A 250 -14.28 -6.74 9.38
C GLY A 250 -13.37 -5.92 10.29
N SER A 251 -12.22 -5.45 9.79
CA SER A 251 -11.33 -4.56 10.52
C SER A 251 -11.63 -3.08 10.24
N TYR A 252 -11.36 -2.63 9.01
CA TYR A 252 -11.46 -1.22 8.65
C TYR A 252 -12.92 -0.77 8.51
N GLY A 253 -13.75 -1.55 7.81
CA GLY A 253 -15.18 -1.24 7.65
C GLY A 253 -15.93 -1.20 8.98
N ALA A 254 -15.66 -2.12 9.90
CA ALA A 254 -16.24 -2.10 11.24
C ALA A 254 -15.80 -0.86 12.05
N ALA A 255 -14.55 -0.42 11.92
CA ALA A 255 -14.07 0.79 12.56
C ALA A 255 -14.68 2.06 11.94
N GLN A 256 -14.84 2.11 10.62
CA GLN A 256 -15.56 3.18 9.93
C GLN A 256 -17.04 3.21 10.32
N ALA A 257 -17.71 2.05 10.44
CA ALA A 257 -19.10 1.98 10.88
C ALA A 257 -19.29 2.52 12.30
N ARG A 258 -18.32 2.34 13.20
CA ARG A 258 -18.33 3.02 14.51
C ARG A 258 -18.19 4.53 14.37
N ALA A 259 -17.26 5.00 13.53
CA ALA A 259 -17.11 6.43 13.24
C ALA A 259 -18.33 7.05 12.51
N VAL A 260 -19.13 6.27 11.78
CA VAL A 260 -20.41 6.70 11.20
C VAL A 260 -21.44 6.96 12.29
N ARG A 261 -21.53 6.07 13.28
CA ARG A 261 -22.47 6.22 14.40
C ARG A 261 -22.07 7.37 15.32
N GLU A 262 -20.77 7.54 15.54
CA GLU A 262 -20.22 8.58 16.39
C GLU A 262 -18.92 9.13 15.78
N PRO A 263 -18.99 10.26 15.05
CA PRO A 263 -17.86 10.87 14.32
C PRO A 263 -16.80 11.55 15.20
N SER A 264 -16.52 11.03 16.40
CA SER A 264 -15.53 11.58 17.33
C SER A 264 -14.10 11.36 16.83
N GLY A 265 -13.17 12.24 17.23
CA GLY A 265 -11.74 12.12 16.88
C GLY A 265 -11.15 10.77 17.30
N GLU A 266 -11.60 10.21 18.42
CA GLU A 266 -11.18 8.89 18.89
C GLU A 266 -11.61 7.75 17.95
N ASN A 267 -12.88 7.75 17.50
CA ASN A 267 -13.36 6.75 16.57
C ASN A 267 -12.72 6.90 15.18
N VAL A 268 -12.45 8.14 14.76
CA VAL A 268 -11.68 8.42 13.53
C VAL A 268 -10.25 7.88 13.63
N ARG A 269 -9.53 8.16 14.73
CA ARG A 269 -8.18 7.59 14.98
C ARG A 269 -8.16 6.07 14.96
N ARG A 270 -9.15 5.43 15.59
CA ARG A 270 -9.32 3.97 15.54
C ARG A 270 -9.54 3.47 14.11
N ALA A 271 -10.36 4.18 13.32
CA ALA A 271 -10.60 3.85 11.92
C ALA A 271 -9.33 4.01 11.09
N VAL A 272 -8.54 5.06 11.29
CA VAL A 272 -7.25 5.26 10.61
C VAL A 272 -6.28 4.14 10.95
N GLY A 273 -6.09 3.83 12.23
CA GLY A 273 -5.21 2.73 12.66
C GLY A 273 -5.64 1.38 12.09
N ALA A 274 -6.96 1.11 12.04
CA ALA A 274 -7.50 -0.09 11.39
C ALA A 274 -7.28 -0.08 9.87
N GLY A 275 -7.38 1.07 9.21
CA GLY A 275 -7.15 1.22 7.78
C GLY A 275 -5.70 0.95 7.38
N ILE A 276 -4.72 1.51 8.11
CA ILE A 276 -3.28 1.26 7.90
C ILE A 276 -3.00 -0.25 7.90
N LEU A 277 -3.55 -0.98 8.86
CA LEU A 277 -3.38 -2.43 8.96
C LEU A 277 -4.23 -3.18 7.94
N GLY A 278 -5.42 -2.67 7.60
CA GLY A 278 -6.36 -3.25 6.65
C GLY A 278 -5.83 -3.32 5.22
N LEU A 279 -4.83 -2.50 4.88
CA LEU A 279 -4.21 -2.54 3.56
C LEU A 279 -3.60 -3.92 3.22
N MET A 280 -3.01 -4.60 4.18
CA MET A 280 -2.38 -5.92 3.96
C MET A 280 -3.39 -7.02 3.54
N PRO A 281 -4.53 -7.21 4.24
CA PRO A 281 -5.61 -8.06 3.76
C PRO A 281 -6.11 -7.72 2.36
N LEU A 282 -6.21 -6.43 2.02
CA LEU A 282 -6.62 -5.99 0.70
C LEU A 282 -5.57 -6.37 -0.38
N GLN A 283 -4.28 -6.12 -0.12
CA GLN A 283 -3.19 -6.53 -0.99
C GLN A 283 -3.17 -8.05 -1.22
N ALA A 284 -3.37 -8.83 -0.16
CA ALA A 284 -3.45 -10.29 -0.24
C ALA A 284 -4.64 -10.73 -1.14
N ALA A 285 -5.81 -10.14 -0.96
CA ALA A 285 -6.98 -10.43 -1.80
C ALA A 285 -6.71 -10.10 -3.28
N LEU A 286 -6.12 -8.94 -3.56
CA LEU A 286 -5.79 -8.52 -4.94
C LEU A 286 -4.71 -9.39 -5.58
N THR A 287 -3.72 -9.83 -4.81
CA THR A 287 -2.65 -10.73 -5.25
C THR A 287 -3.20 -12.13 -5.56
N ALA A 288 -4.07 -12.66 -4.69
CA ALA A 288 -4.73 -13.94 -4.91
C ALA A 288 -5.68 -13.90 -6.11
N ARG A 289 -6.42 -12.79 -6.29
CA ARG A 289 -7.32 -12.57 -7.43
C ARG A 289 -6.58 -12.74 -8.76
N SER A 290 -5.35 -12.25 -8.83
CA SER A 290 -4.48 -12.35 -10.00
C SER A 290 -3.83 -13.73 -10.19
N GLY A 291 -4.11 -14.70 -9.31
CA GLY A 291 -3.65 -16.10 -9.41
C GLY A 291 -2.42 -16.45 -8.58
N ALA A 292 -1.78 -15.48 -7.91
CA ALA A 292 -0.60 -15.69 -7.08
C ALA A 292 -0.98 -16.06 -5.62
N THR A 293 -1.69 -17.18 -5.45
CA THR A 293 -2.27 -17.59 -4.14
C THR A 293 -1.23 -17.85 -3.05
N ALA A 294 -0.07 -18.44 -3.39
CA ALA A 294 1.01 -18.66 -2.43
C ALA A 294 1.62 -17.35 -1.91
N ALA A 295 1.85 -16.38 -2.80
CA ALA A 295 2.34 -15.04 -2.41
C ALA A 295 1.30 -14.29 -1.57
N ALA A 296 0.01 -14.42 -1.89
CA ALA A 296 -1.07 -13.87 -1.10
C ALA A 296 -1.17 -14.50 0.31
N ALA A 297 -0.99 -15.82 0.42
CA ALA A 297 -0.95 -16.50 1.71
C ALA A 297 0.24 -16.04 2.56
N ALA A 298 1.41 -15.86 1.95
CA ALA A 298 2.58 -15.31 2.62
C ALA A 298 2.32 -13.89 3.16
N LEU A 299 1.69 -13.01 2.36
CA LEU A 299 1.24 -11.68 2.82
C LEU A 299 0.27 -11.78 4.00
N GLY A 300 -0.66 -12.74 3.96
CA GLY A 300 -1.59 -13.02 5.05
C GLY A 300 -0.90 -13.42 6.37
N VAL A 301 0.24 -14.12 6.29
CA VAL A 301 1.06 -14.50 7.46
C VAL A 301 1.91 -13.33 7.97
N VAL A 302 2.40 -12.47 7.08
CA VAL A 302 3.14 -11.26 7.46
C VAL A 302 2.25 -10.26 8.21
N HIS A 303 0.96 -10.21 7.89
CA HIS A 303 0.00 -9.30 8.53
C HIS A 303 -0.04 -9.37 10.08
N PRO A 304 -0.24 -10.53 10.74
CA PRO A 304 -0.23 -10.62 12.20
C PRO A 304 1.14 -10.28 12.80
N LEU A 305 2.25 -10.53 12.10
CA LEU A 305 3.59 -10.15 12.53
C LEU A 305 3.77 -8.62 12.50
N ALA A 306 3.34 -7.97 11.42
CA ALA A 306 3.31 -6.51 11.31
C ALA A 306 2.44 -5.88 12.40
N ARG A 307 1.27 -6.48 12.71
CA ARG A 307 0.41 -6.05 13.84
C ARG A 307 1.05 -6.23 15.22
N ARG A 308 1.96 -7.19 15.39
CA ARG A 308 2.72 -7.38 16.64
C ARG A 308 3.86 -6.38 16.75
N LEU A 309 4.56 -6.08 15.65
CA LEU A 309 5.61 -5.06 15.61
C LEU A 309 5.07 -3.64 15.80
N ALA A 310 3.94 -3.29 15.15
CA ALA A 310 3.31 -1.98 15.26
C ALA A 310 2.81 -1.66 16.68
N ARG A 311 2.66 -2.68 17.55
CA ARG A 311 2.38 -2.49 18.98
C ARG A 311 3.60 -2.10 19.80
N ARG A 312 4.81 -2.29 19.27
CA ARG A 312 6.08 -1.97 19.95
C ARG A 312 6.73 -0.67 19.47
N ILE A 313 6.49 -0.28 18.22
CA ILE A 313 6.98 0.97 17.63
C ILE A 313 5.79 1.62 16.95
N SER A 314 5.43 2.83 17.37
CA SER A 314 4.32 3.58 16.78
C SER A 314 4.56 3.76 15.27
N PRO A 315 3.60 3.37 14.40
CA PRO A 315 3.69 3.61 12.96
C PRO A 315 3.44 5.07 12.57
N THR A 316 2.96 5.89 13.52
CA THR A 316 2.66 7.32 13.38
C THR A 316 3.59 8.16 14.25
#